data_AF-A0A850BTV6-F1
#
_entry.id   AF-A0A850BTV6-F1
#
_cell.length_a   1.000
_cell.length_b   1.000
_cell.length_c   1.000
_cell.angle_alpha   90.00
_cell.angle_beta   90.00
_cell.angle_gamma   90.00
#
_symmetry.space_group_name_H-M   'P 1'
#
loop_
_entity.id
_entity.type
_entity.pdbx_description
1 polymer ?
#
loop_
_entity_poly.entity_id
_entity_poly.type
_entity_poly.pdbx_seq_one_letter_code
_entity_poly.pdbx_strand_id
1 'polypeptide(L)' 'MAHKQWKVSKIRYCEHVGHEIALESQVVYPPEYLPDQPPRILARRCSNAMECNAMDRMTCAWCGTNPDVRPS' A
#
# COMPACT_ATOMS: atom_id res chain seq x y z
N MET A 1 18.65 -11.81 -3.85
CA MET A 1 17.41 -11.83 -3.04
C MET A 1 16.32 -11.09 -3.78
N ALA A 2 15.04 -11.38 -3.54
CA ALA A 2 13.95 -10.61 -4.15
C ALA A 2 13.90 -9.19 -3.56
N HIS A 3 13.84 -8.16 -4.41
CA HIS A 3 13.81 -6.75 -3.99
C HIS A 3 12.38 -6.27 -3.81
N LYS A 4 12.06 -5.64 -2.66
CA LYS A 4 10.72 -5.10 -2.37
C LYS A 4 10.74 -3.58 -2.39
N GLN A 5 9.77 -2.96 -3.07
CA GLN A 5 9.64 -1.51 -3.15
C GLN A 5 8.17 -1.09 -3.08
N TRP A 6 7.85 -0.07 -2.27
CA TRP A 6 6.55 0.60 -2.33
C TRP A 6 6.51 1.57 -3.51
N LYS A 7 5.50 1.44 -4.36
CA LYS A 7 5.24 2.36 -5.47
C LYS A 7 3.93 3.09 -5.27
N VAL A 8 3.96 4.41 -5.45
CA VAL A 8 2.76 5.23 -5.49
C VAL A 8 1.96 4.89 -6.74
N SER A 9 0.73 4.45 -6.55
CA SER A 9 -0.24 4.15 -7.61
C SER A 9 -1.15 5.34 -7.88
N LYS A 10 -1.51 6.10 -6.82
CA LYS A 10 -2.43 7.24 -6.91
C LYS A 10 -2.22 8.21 -5.75
N ILE A 11 -2.45 9.51 -5.97
CA ILE A 11 -2.58 10.52 -4.91
C ILE A 11 -4.06 10.90 -4.78
N ARG A 12 -4.55 11.06 -3.56
CA ARG A 12 -5.91 11.55 -3.31
C ARG A 12 -6.05 12.22 -1.95
N TYR A 13 -6.99 13.15 -1.84
CA TYR A 13 -7.38 13.71 -0.55
C TYR A 13 -8.15 12.67 0.29
N CYS A 14 -7.82 12.57 1.58
CA CYS A 14 -8.47 11.70 2.54
C CYS A 14 -9.19 12.52 3.60
N GLU A 15 -10.53 12.47 3.60
CA GLU A 15 -11.35 13.20 4.57
C GLU A 15 -11.13 12.71 6.01
N HIS A 16 -10.69 11.46 6.20
CA HIS A 16 -10.45 10.89 7.53
C HIS A 16 -9.29 11.58 8.27
N VAL A 17 -8.24 11.99 7.55
CA VAL A 17 -7.04 12.63 8.11
C VAL A 17 -6.88 14.09 7.71
N GLY A 18 -7.71 14.59 6.78
CA GLY A 18 -7.76 16.00 6.39
C GLY A 18 -6.61 16.44 5.48
N HIS A 19 -5.95 15.53 4.78
CA HIS A 19 -4.87 15.86 3.85
C HIS A 19 -4.74 14.84 2.72
N GLU A 20 -3.85 15.12 1.76
CA GLU A 20 -3.52 14.20 0.69
C GLU A 20 -2.74 12.98 1.19
N ILE A 21 -3.14 11.80 0.70
CA ILE A 21 -2.50 10.52 0.94
C ILE A 21 -2.10 9.89 -0.39
N ALA A 22 -1.01 9.13 -0.38
CA ALA A 22 -0.66 8.25 -1.49
C ALA A 22 -1.27 6.87 -1.27
N LEU A 23 -1.86 6.27 -2.31
CA LEU A 23 -2.16 4.85 -2.35
C LEU A 23 -0.95 4.13 -2.94
N GLU A 24 -0.41 3.19 -2.18
CA GLU A 24 0.86 2.53 -2.45
C GLU A 24 0.67 1.03 -2.65
N SER A 25 1.41 0.45 -3.59
CA SER A 25 1.52 -0.99 -3.79
C SER A 25 2.95 -1.45 -3.50
N GLN A 26 3.11 -2.49 -2.67
CA GLN A 26 4.40 -3.13 -2.44
C GLN A 26 4.67 -4.11 -3.57
N VAL A 27 5.58 -3.73 -4.46
CA VAL A 27 6.02 -4.54 -5.60
C VAL A 27 7.26 -5.32 -5.20
N VAL A 28 7.28 -6.61 -5.56
CA VAL A 28 8.43 -7.49 -5.41
C VAL A 28 8.95 -7.86 -6.78
N TYR A 29 10.22 -7.55 -6.99
CA TYR A 29 10.95 -7.88 -8.19
C TYR A 29 11.64 -9.23 -8.03
N PRO A 30 11.67 -10.04 -9.10
CA PRO A 30 12.40 -11.30 -9.10
C PRO A 30 13.87 -11.09 -8.75
N PRO A 31 14.52 -12.07 -8.10
CA PRO A 31 15.97 -12.07 -7.97
C PRO A 31 16.62 -12.24 -9.35
N GLU A 32 17.83 -11.70 -9.52
CA GLU A 32 18.59 -11.70 -10.79
C GLU A 32 18.79 -13.10 -11.39
N TYR A 33 18.85 -14.14 -10.56
CA TYR A 33 19.03 -15.54 -10.97
C TYR A 33 17.74 -16.24 -11.42
N LEU A 34 16.57 -15.59 -11.31
CA LEU A 34 15.27 -16.06 -11.79
C LEU A 34 14.49 -14.89 -12.44
N PRO A 35 15.05 -14.23 -13.47
CA PRO A 35 14.55 -12.95 -13.98
C PRO A 35 13.22 -13.09 -14.75
N ASP A 36 12.88 -14.29 -15.23
CA ASP A 36 11.69 -14.54 -16.05
C ASP A 36 10.36 -14.44 -15.28
N GLN A 37 10.42 -14.32 -13.94
CA GLN A 37 9.20 -14.12 -13.15
C GLN A 37 8.78 -12.64 -13.18
N PRO A 38 7.54 -12.31 -13.57
CA PRO A 38 7.07 -10.92 -13.54
C PRO A 38 7.04 -10.38 -12.10
N PRO A 39 7.17 -9.05 -11.91
CA PRO A 39 7.00 -8.43 -10.60
C PRO A 39 5.61 -8.71 -10.03
N ARG A 40 5.54 -8.93 -8.72
CA ARG A 40 4.30 -9.29 -8.01
C ARG A 40 3.94 -8.21 -6.99
N ILE A 41 2.64 -8.00 -6.76
CA ILE A 41 2.16 -7.11 -5.68
C ILE A 41 1.91 -7.95 -4.44
N LEU A 42 2.63 -7.66 -3.34
CA LEU A 42 2.44 -8.34 -2.06
C LEU A 42 1.40 -7.67 -1.16
N ALA A 43 1.36 -6.34 -1.17
CA ALA A 43 0.51 -5.57 -0.27
C ALA A 43 0.10 -4.25 -0.92
N ARG A 44 -0.98 -3.66 -0.40
CA ARG A 44 -1.47 -2.32 -0.74
C ARG A 44 -1.80 -1.58 0.54
N ARG A 45 -1.58 -0.26 0.58
CA ARG A 45 -1.91 0.59 1.74
C ARG A 45 -2.04 2.05 1.33
N CYS A 46 -2.54 2.91 2.22
CA CYS A 46 -2.30 4.35 2.12
C CYS A 46 -1.00 4.77 2.83
N SER A 47 -0.41 5.89 2.44
CA SER A 47 0.78 6.47 3.07
C SER A 47 0.60 6.76 4.56
N ASN A 48 -0.63 7.09 4.98
CA ASN A 48 -0.97 7.36 6.37
C ASN A 48 -1.25 6.11 7.22
N ALA A 49 -1.13 4.91 6.65
CA ALA A 49 -1.56 3.67 7.31
C ALA A 49 -0.88 3.46 8.67
N MET A 50 0.40 3.82 8.80
CA MET A 50 1.14 3.65 10.06
C MET A 50 0.62 4.56 11.17
N GLU A 51 0.34 5.82 10.85
CA GLU A 51 -0.17 6.81 11.81
C GLU A 51 -1.62 6.50 12.19
N CYS A 52 -2.46 6.15 11.21
CA CYS A 52 -3.84 5.78 11.48
C CYS A 52 -3.95 4.51 12.36
N ASN A 53 -3.04 3.54 12.19
CA ASN A 53 -2.99 2.35 13.04
C ASN A 53 -2.60 2.65 14.50
N ALA A 54 -1.97 3.79 14.77
CA ALA A 54 -1.65 4.23 16.12
C ALA A 54 -2.80 5.01 16.78
N MET A 55 -3.85 5.36 16.03
CA MET A 55 -5.03 6.03 16.55
C MET A 55 -6.04 4.99 17.07
N ASP A 56 -6.76 5.34 18.14
CA ASP A 56 -7.86 4.53 18.67
C ASP A 56 -9.15 4.73 17.85
N ARG A 57 -9.07 4.49 16.53
CA ARG A 57 -10.19 4.56 15.58
C ARG A 57 -10.10 3.41 14.58
N MET A 58 -11.11 2.53 14.58
CA MET A 58 -10.97 1.17 14.06
C MET A 58 -11.22 0.92 12.57
N THR A 59 -11.60 1.89 11.74
CA THR A 59 -12.04 1.55 10.36
C THR A 59 -11.67 2.61 9.32
N CYS A 60 -10.55 2.39 8.63
CA CYS A 60 -10.20 3.14 7.41
C CYS A 60 -10.55 2.31 6.17
N ALA A 61 -11.27 2.90 5.21
CA ALA A 61 -11.55 2.27 3.92
C ALA A 61 -10.26 1.90 3.16
N TRP A 62 -9.19 2.67 3.34
CA TRP A 62 -7.89 2.45 2.68
C TRP A 62 -6.90 1.63 3.50
N CYS A 63 -7.35 1.03 4.61
CA CYS A 63 -6.51 0.13 5.38
C CYS A 63 -6.13 -1.08 4.50
N GLY A 64 -4.85 -1.45 4.48
CA GLY A 64 -4.36 -2.55 3.65
C GLY A 64 -4.95 -3.92 4.01
N THR A 65 -5.56 -4.03 5.19
CA THR A 65 -6.23 -5.24 5.68
C THR A 65 -7.75 -5.22 5.48
N ASN A 66 -8.32 -4.16 4.89
CA ASN A 66 -9.74 -4.11 4.58
C ASN A 66 -10.07 -5.11 3.45
N PRO A 67 -10.93 -6.12 3.69
CA PRO A 67 -11.27 -7.12 2.67
C PRO A 67 -12.20 -6.58 1.58
N ASP A 68 -13.02 -5.57 1.91
CA ASP A 68 -14.05 -5.03 1.01
C ASP A 68 -13.49 -3.96 0.07
N VAL A 69 -12.39 -3.29 0.47
CA VAL A 69 -11.81 -2.17 -0.27
C VAL A 69 -10.34 -2.42 -0.53
N ARG A 70 -9.97 -2.50 -1.81
CA ARG A 70 -8.58 -2.56 -2.25
C ARG A 70 -8.03 -1.13 -2.44
N PRO A 71 -6.94 -0.74 -1.77
CA PRO A 71 -6.30 0.56 -1.99
C PRO A 71 -5.57 0.58 -3.34
N SER A 72 -6.19 1.11 -4.40
CA SER A 72 -5.60 1.26 -5.74
C SER A 72 -6.03 2.54 -6.44
#